data_AF-A0A0K0EJ68-F1
#
_entry.id   AF-A0A0K0EJ68-F1
#
_cell.length_a   1.000
_cell.length_b   1.000
_cell.length_c   1.000
_cell.angle_alpha   90.00
_cell.angle_beta   90.00
_cell.angle_gamma   90.00
#
_symmetry.space_group_name_H-M   'P 1'
#
loop_
_entity.id
_entity.type
_entity.pdbx_description
1 polymer ?
#
loop_
_entity_poly.entity_id
_entity_poly.type
_entity_poly.pdbx_seq_one_letter_code
_entity_poly.pdbx_strand_id
1 'polypeptide(L)'
;MEECFNEAFGGYWEVDDCYEERPQTKKLDIETFQSCYFSQNWFLDDGKISNLLVEDELDDRDVNYYKASFYCHKNEKVQSINCLKKLLETDVSPAMKYSHWTSIFKLSLNDEILGFNQLKDILFNKIANYVKSLGEQIGVWEMTALLYGKYGKSCEIEHLRSLILLTSINDFSSYWLLFDQLKGINGNNFYIGCKCRALQLLINEAEASKGFLKDIKIKKYYNLKDELINEYGEKKVEEATKEMCKDILNIHVENIEEMPPPHACKMDGCLKSEEQLSLMINNFISRYPYIFNGFILPNL
;
A
#
# COMPACT_ATOMS: atom_id res chain seq x y z
N MET A 1 -13.13 -28.54 -30.16
CA MET A 1 -13.57 -27.25 -29.55
C MET A 1 -13.84 -27.40 -28.04
N GLU A 2 -13.41 -28.48 -27.39
CA GLU A 2 -13.67 -28.74 -25.95
C GLU A 2 -12.40 -28.93 -25.10
N GLU A 3 -11.19 -28.81 -25.65
CA GLU A 3 -9.96 -28.98 -24.85
C GLU A 3 -9.42 -27.67 -24.24
N CYS A 4 -9.83 -26.49 -24.71
CA CYS A 4 -9.33 -25.21 -24.18
C CYS A 4 -10.15 -24.63 -23.01
N PHE A 5 -11.27 -25.25 -22.61
CA PHE A 5 -12.12 -24.68 -21.56
C PHE A 5 -11.65 -25.04 -20.14
N ASN A 6 -10.87 -26.11 -19.96
CA ASN A 6 -10.38 -26.52 -18.65
C ASN A 6 -9.11 -25.78 -18.22
N GLU A 7 -8.33 -25.20 -19.14
CA GLU A 7 -7.15 -24.40 -18.77
C GLU A 7 -7.51 -22.99 -18.28
N ALA A 8 -8.65 -22.44 -18.71
CA ALA A 8 -9.06 -21.09 -18.33
C ALA A 8 -9.58 -20.99 -16.88
N PHE A 9 -10.06 -22.08 -16.30
CA PHE A 9 -10.68 -22.09 -14.96
C PHE A 9 -10.13 -23.15 -14.00
N GLY A 10 -9.16 -23.96 -14.43
CA GLY A 10 -8.60 -25.07 -13.64
C GLY A 10 -7.12 -24.90 -13.24
N GLY A 11 -6.55 -23.70 -13.35
CA GLY A 11 -5.19 -23.44 -12.88
C GLY A 11 -5.08 -23.72 -11.38
N TYR A 12 -3.99 -24.38 -10.97
CA TYR A 12 -3.60 -24.76 -9.60
C TYR A 12 -3.49 -23.56 -8.61
N TRP A 13 -4.55 -22.77 -8.44
CA TRP A 13 -4.64 -21.69 -7.46
C TRP A 13 -5.29 -22.15 -6.17
N GLU A 14 -6.04 -23.26 -6.21
CA GLU A 14 -6.25 -24.12 -5.05
C GLU A 14 -4.99 -24.98 -4.86
N VAL A 15 -3.83 -24.33 -4.68
CA VAL A 15 -2.92 -24.91 -3.70
C VAL A 15 -3.72 -24.76 -2.42
N ASP A 16 -4.41 -25.83 -2.03
CA ASP A 16 -4.82 -26.04 -0.66
C ASP A 16 -3.59 -25.63 0.15
N ASP A 17 -3.65 -24.43 0.74
CA ASP A 17 -2.73 -24.06 1.79
C ASP A 17 -2.72 -25.29 2.67
N CYS A 18 -1.59 -25.98 2.78
CA CYS A 18 -1.42 -27.12 3.65
C CYS A 18 -1.59 -26.62 5.08
N TYR A 19 -2.84 -26.35 5.47
CA TYR A 19 -3.22 -26.02 6.82
C TYR A 19 -3.11 -27.35 7.54
N GLU A 20 -2.15 -27.44 8.46
CA GLU A 20 -2.35 -28.34 9.59
C GLU A 20 -3.74 -28.03 10.14
N GLU A 21 -4.61 -29.04 10.11
CA GLU A 21 -6.00 -28.92 10.55
C GLU A 21 -5.95 -28.42 11.99
N ARG A 22 -6.36 -27.17 12.21
CA ARG A 22 -6.26 -26.52 13.51
C ARG A 22 -7.12 -27.30 14.51
N PRO A 23 -6.69 -27.48 15.78
CA PRO A 23 -7.58 -27.96 16.82
C PRO A 23 -8.85 -27.10 16.78
N GLN A 24 -10.01 -27.74 16.57
CA GLN A 24 -11.28 -27.02 16.60
C GLN A 24 -11.49 -26.54 18.03
N THR A 25 -11.37 -25.24 18.28
CA THR A 25 -11.88 -24.64 19.52
C THR A 25 -13.32 -25.09 19.70
N LYS A 26 -13.71 -25.42 20.94
CA LYS A 26 -15.09 -25.82 21.24
C LYS A 26 -16.04 -24.77 20.65
N LYS A 27 -16.94 -25.20 19.77
CA LYS A 27 -18.02 -24.33 19.29
C LYS A 27 -18.83 -23.86 20.49
N LEU A 28 -19.16 -22.57 20.51
CA LEU A 28 -19.99 -21.95 21.53
C LEU A 28 -21.28 -22.74 21.69
N ASP A 29 -21.49 -23.34 22.86
CA ASP A 29 -22.76 -23.94 23.23
C ASP A 29 -23.66 -22.85 23.82
N ILE A 30 -24.73 -22.52 23.08
CA ILE A 30 -25.69 -21.48 23.47
C ILE A 30 -26.39 -21.85 24.78
N GLU A 31 -26.58 -23.15 25.06
CA GLU A 31 -27.27 -23.62 26.26
C GLU A 31 -26.41 -23.45 27.52
N THR A 32 -25.08 -23.50 27.40
CA THR A 32 -24.14 -23.33 28.52
C THR A 32 -23.48 -21.95 28.57
N PHE A 33 -23.73 -21.08 27.60
CA PHE A 33 -23.09 -19.75 27.55
C PHE A 33 -23.49 -18.89 28.75
N GLN A 34 -22.53 -18.54 29.60
CA GLN A 34 -22.73 -17.62 30.71
C GLN A 34 -22.14 -16.25 30.39
N SER A 35 -22.97 -15.21 30.50
CA SER A 35 -22.53 -13.83 30.39
C SER A 35 -21.52 -13.51 31.51
N CYS A 36 -20.31 -13.13 31.13
CA CYS A 36 -19.29 -12.64 32.03
C CYS A 36 -19.02 -11.14 31.78
N TYR A 37 -18.85 -10.39 32.87
CA TYR A 37 -18.45 -8.98 32.80
C TYR A 37 -16.96 -8.88 33.08
N PHE A 38 -16.23 -8.44 32.07
CA PHE A 38 -14.81 -8.20 32.22
C PHE A 38 -14.52 -6.72 32.47
N SER A 39 -13.48 -6.44 33.25
CA SER A 39 -12.99 -5.08 33.44
C SER A 39 -12.40 -4.52 32.13
N GLN A 40 -12.30 -3.19 32.05
CA GLN A 40 -11.49 -2.56 31.00
C GLN A 40 -10.07 -3.12 31.09
N ASN A 41 -9.52 -3.62 29.97
CA ASN A 41 -8.20 -4.25 29.88
C ASN A 41 -8.05 -5.64 30.52
N TRP A 42 -9.13 -6.39 30.73
CA TRP A 42 -9.07 -7.75 31.31
C TRP A 42 -8.12 -8.70 30.56
N PHE A 43 -8.00 -8.56 29.24
CA PHE A 43 -7.10 -9.35 28.39
C PHE A 43 -5.62 -8.94 28.52
N LEU A 44 -5.29 -8.02 29.43
CA LEU A 44 -3.91 -7.78 29.87
C LEU A 44 -3.56 -8.54 31.15
N ASP A 45 -4.55 -9.03 31.89
CA ASP A 45 -4.36 -9.78 33.14
C ASP A 45 -3.98 -11.23 32.83
N ASP A 46 -2.67 -11.49 32.76
CA ASP A 46 -2.12 -12.81 32.46
C ASP A 46 -2.65 -13.90 33.41
N GLY A 47 -3.06 -13.57 34.64
CA GLY A 47 -3.61 -14.54 35.59
C GLY A 47 -4.99 -15.07 35.17
N LYS A 48 -5.89 -14.19 34.74
CA LYS A 48 -7.23 -14.58 34.26
C LYS A 48 -7.17 -15.28 32.91
N ILE A 49 -6.29 -14.81 32.03
CA ILE A 49 -6.07 -15.40 30.71
C ILE A 49 -5.47 -16.80 30.84
N SER A 50 -4.50 -17.00 31.74
CA SER A 50 -3.85 -18.30 31.92
C SER A 50 -4.86 -19.41 32.19
N ASN A 51 -5.87 -19.16 33.04
CA ASN A 51 -6.92 -20.14 33.31
C ASN A 51 -7.73 -20.47 32.04
N LEU A 52 -8.17 -19.45 31.29
CA LEU A 52 -8.94 -19.63 30.06
C LEU A 52 -8.15 -20.33 28.94
N LEU A 53 -6.85 -20.05 28.83
CA LEU A 53 -5.95 -20.72 27.90
C LEU A 53 -5.72 -22.19 28.29
N VAL A 54 -5.57 -22.49 29.58
CA VAL A 54 -5.40 -23.86 30.10
C VAL A 54 -6.67 -24.69 29.89
N GLU A 55 -7.84 -24.07 29.97
CA GLU A 55 -9.14 -24.72 29.77
C GLU A 55 -9.56 -24.84 28.29
N ASP A 56 -8.70 -24.39 27.35
CA ASP A 56 -8.95 -24.36 25.89
C ASP A 56 -10.23 -23.56 25.51
N GLU A 57 -10.58 -22.57 26.33
CA GLU A 57 -11.70 -21.66 26.10
C GLU A 57 -11.31 -20.44 25.29
N LEU A 58 -9.99 -20.17 25.17
CA LEU A 58 -9.44 -19.01 24.47
C LEU A 58 -8.16 -19.39 23.72
N ASP A 59 -7.99 -18.85 22.53
CA ASP A 59 -6.77 -19.01 21.74
C ASP A 59 -5.74 -17.95 22.13
N ASP A 60 -4.51 -18.36 22.46
CA ASP A 60 -3.40 -17.43 22.79
C ASP A 60 -3.10 -16.46 21.63
N ARG A 61 -3.38 -16.86 20.38
CA ARG A 61 -3.25 -16.00 19.20
C ARG A 61 -4.25 -14.85 19.24
N ASP A 62 -5.52 -15.14 19.58
CA ASP A 62 -6.55 -14.11 19.69
C ASP A 62 -6.18 -13.12 20.79
N VAL A 63 -5.72 -13.61 21.95
CA VAL A 63 -5.23 -12.77 23.05
C VAL A 63 -4.10 -11.86 22.59
N ASN A 64 -3.07 -12.41 21.93
CA ASN A 64 -1.93 -11.62 21.47
C ASN A 64 -2.33 -10.61 20.37
N TYR A 65 -3.30 -10.94 19.52
CA TYR A 65 -3.86 -10.01 18.54
C TYR A 65 -4.60 -8.85 19.22
N TYR A 66 -5.43 -9.14 20.22
CA TYR A 66 -6.11 -8.12 21.03
C TYR A 66 -5.11 -7.25 21.79
N LYS A 67 -4.09 -7.85 22.42
CA LYS A 67 -2.99 -7.14 23.09
C LYS A 67 -2.28 -6.19 22.11
N ALA A 68 -1.88 -6.68 20.93
CA ALA A 68 -1.21 -5.87 19.91
C ALA A 68 -2.05 -4.68 19.45
N SER A 69 -3.34 -4.91 19.18
CA SER A 69 -4.31 -3.89 18.75
C SER A 69 -4.55 -2.86 19.84
N PHE A 70 -4.70 -3.29 21.09
CA PHE A 70 -4.86 -2.42 22.24
C PHE A 70 -3.64 -1.52 22.45
N TYR A 71 -2.43 -2.08 22.43
CA TYR A 71 -1.21 -1.29 22.56
C TYR A 71 -1.06 -0.30 21.40
N CYS A 72 -1.41 -0.69 20.17
CA CYS A 72 -1.42 0.22 19.04
C CYS A 72 -2.38 1.40 19.25
N HIS A 73 -3.58 1.14 19.76
CA HIS A 73 -4.59 2.15 20.10
C HIS A 73 -4.13 3.07 21.24
N LYS A 74 -3.39 2.55 22.23
CA LYS A 74 -2.78 3.33 23.32
C LYS A 74 -1.48 4.04 22.95
N ASN A 75 -1.06 3.95 21.69
CA ASN A 75 0.22 4.48 21.21
C ASN A 75 1.46 3.84 21.87
N GLU A 76 1.30 2.64 22.43
CA GLU A 76 2.37 1.82 23.03
C GLU A 76 2.99 0.89 21.96
N LYS A 77 3.73 1.49 21.03
CA LYS A 77 4.11 0.84 19.77
C LYS A 77 5.13 -0.29 19.94
N VAL A 78 6.06 -0.15 20.87
CA VAL A 78 7.05 -1.18 21.19
C VAL A 78 6.37 -2.44 21.74
N GLN A 79 5.41 -2.28 22.63
CA GLN A 79 4.60 -3.37 23.20
C GLN A 79 3.79 -4.07 22.10
N SER A 80 3.16 -3.28 21.22
CA SER A 80 2.43 -3.81 20.06
C SER A 80 3.32 -4.66 19.15
N ILE A 81 4.52 -4.17 18.82
CA ILE A 81 5.52 -4.91 18.03
C ILE A 81 5.95 -6.20 18.73
N ASN A 82 6.14 -6.18 20.05
CA ASN A 82 6.50 -7.38 20.80
C ASN A 82 5.40 -8.45 20.77
N CYS A 83 4.12 -8.04 20.85
CA CYS A 83 2.99 -8.96 20.66
C CYS A 83 2.96 -9.53 19.22
N LEU A 84 3.18 -8.70 18.20
CA LEU A 84 3.25 -9.15 16.80
C LEU A 84 4.43 -10.12 16.56
N LYS A 85 5.57 -9.90 17.20
CA LYS A 85 6.71 -10.84 17.13
C LYS A 85 6.40 -12.19 17.76
N LYS A 86 5.66 -12.23 18.87
CA LYS A 86 5.19 -13.50 19.46
C LYS A 86 4.22 -14.23 18.54
N LEU A 87 3.30 -13.51 17.89
CA LEU A 87 2.39 -14.11 16.91
C LEU A 87 3.15 -14.77 15.74
N LEU A 88 4.24 -14.14 15.28
CA LEU A 88 5.08 -14.70 14.22
C LEU A 88 5.77 -16.03 14.58
N GLU A 89 5.90 -16.36 15.88
CA GLU A 89 6.45 -17.64 16.34
C GLU A 89 5.43 -18.78 16.19
N THR A 90 4.13 -18.48 16.20
CA THR A 90 3.03 -19.44 16.11
C THR A 90 2.28 -19.41 14.78
N ASP A 91 2.50 -18.39 13.95
CA ASP A 91 1.87 -18.28 12.63
C ASP A 91 2.36 -19.36 11.66
N VAL A 92 1.41 -20.11 11.13
CA VAL A 92 1.67 -21.11 10.09
C VAL A 92 1.47 -20.56 8.68
N SER A 93 0.51 -19.65 8.47
CA SER A 93 0.12 -19.23 7.11
C SER A 93 0.95 -18.06 6.57
N PRO A 94 1.31 -18.08 5.27
CA PRO A 94 2.00 -16.96 4.61
C PRO A 94 1.27 -15.63 4.74
N ALA A 95 -0.07 -15.63 4.62
CA ALA A 95 -0.89 -14.42 4.72
C ALA A 95 -0.81 -13.76 6.11
N MET A 96 -0.81 -14.55 7.19
CA MET A 96 -0.66 -14.03 8.55
C MET A 96 0.75 -13.47 8.77
N LYS A 97 1.79 -14.18 8.30
CA LYS A 97 3.17 -13.69 8.35
C LYS A 97 3.33 -12.37 7.59
N TYR A 98 2.75 -12.26 6.40
CA TYR A 98 2.71 -11.00 5.66
C TYR A 98 2.04 -9.89 6.48
N SER A 99 0.83 -10.13 6.99
CA SER A 99 0.07 -9.16 7.79
C SER A 99 0.83 -8.66 9.03
N HIS A 100 1.48 -9.56 9.77
CA HIS A 100 2.23 -9.19 10.97
C HIS A 100 3.54 -8.49 10.64
N TRP A 101 4.31 -8.95 9.63
CA TRP A 101 5.53 -8.25 9.21
C TRP A 101 5.23 -6.86 8.65
N THR A 102 4.17 -6.68 7.87
CA THR A 102 3.75 -5.35 7.37
C THR A 102 3.33 -4.42 8.51
N SER A 103 2.62 -4.94 9.52
CA SER A 103 2.26 -4.17 10.71
C SER A 103 3.49 -3.74 11.51
N ILE A 104 4.43 -4.66 11.76
CA ILE A 104 5.72 -4.36 12.41
C ILE A 104 6.48 -3.29 11.62
N PHE A 105 6.56 -3.43 10.29
CA PHE A 105 7.24 -2.48 9.43
C PHE A 105 6.62 -1.08 9.53
N LYS A 106 5.29 -0.96 9.37
CA LYS A 106 4.58 0.34 9.37
C LYS A 106 4.69 1.04 10.72
N LEU A 107 4.50 0.31 11.83
CA LEU A 107 4.68 0.86 13.17
C LEU A 107 6.12 1.31 13.40
N SER A 108 7.10 0.49 13.01
CA SER A 108 8.51 0.81 13.21
C SER A 108 8.99 1.98 12.35
N LEU A 109 8.46 2.11 11.14
CA LEU A 109 8.79 3.21 10.23
C LEU A 109 8.25 4.54 10.75
N ASN A 110 6.98 4.59 11.18
CA ASN A 110 6.35 5.82 11.62
C ASN A 110 7.01 6.38 12.88
N ASP A 111 7.30 5.52 13.87
CA ASP A 111 7.81 5.90 15.19
C ASP A 111 9.33 5.73 15.35
N GLU A 112 10.05 5.41 14.27
CA GLU A 112 11.53 5.28 14.24
C GLU A 112 12.09 4.23 15.21
N ILE A 113 11.31 3.19 15.50
CA ILE A 113 11.69 2.12 16.43
C ILE A 113 12.83 1.26 15.86
N LEU A 114 12.85 1.08 14.54
CA LEU A 114 13.87 0.32 13.83
C LEU A 114 14.62 1.23 12.86
N GLY A 115 15.91 0.97 12.69
CA GLY A 115 16.74 1.70 11.74
C GLY A 115 16.50 1.27 10.29
N PHE A 116 16.97 2.09 9.35
CA PHE A 116 16.85 1.87 7.90
C PHE A 116 17.22 0.44 7.45
N ASN A 117 18.39 -0.07 7.87
CA ASN A 117 18.85 -1.40 7.45
C ASN A 117 17.95 -2.53 7.98
N GLN A 118 17.40 -2.38 9.20
CA GLN A 118 16.48 -3.36 9.78
C GLN A 118 15.12 -3.35 9.06
N LEU A 119 14.62 -2.16 8.72
CA LEU A 119 13.39 -2.02 7.94
C LEU A 119 13.56 -2.57 6.52
N LYS A 120 14.72 -2.32 5.89
CA LYS A 120 15.08 -2.88 4.59
C LYS A 120 15.10 -4.41 4.62
N ASP A 121 15.71 -5.00 5.64
CA ASP A 121 15.70 -6.46 5.85
C ASP A 121 14.27 -7.01 6.01
N ILE A 122 13.45 -6.39 6.84
CA ILE A 122 12.04 -6.78 7.01
C ILE A 122 11.31 -6.73 5.67
N LEU A 123 11.48 -5.66 4.89
CA LEU A 123 10.77 -5.47 3.64
C LEU A 123 11.15 -6.51 2.58
N PHE A 124 12.44 -6.68 2.30
CA PHE A 124 12.87 -7.50 1.18
C PHE A 124 13.10 -8.98 1.55
N ASN A 125 13.47 -9.29 2.79
CA ASN A 125 13.76 -10.67 3.21
C ASN A 125 12.62 -11.32 3.99
N LYS A 126 11.65 -10.55 4.49
CA LYS A 126 10.52 -11.10 5.26
C LYS A 126 9.21 -10.87 4.55
N ILE A 127 8.84 -9.62 4.27
CA ILE A 127 7.55 -9.29 3.63
C ILE A 127 7.50 -9.80 2.19
N ALA A 128 8.47 -9.45 1.35
CA ALA A 128 8.44 -9.78 -0.08
C ALA A 128 8.35 -11.30 -0.34
N ASN A 129 8.92 -12.12 0.54
CA ASN A 129 8.87 -13.58 0.45
C ASN A 129 7.47 -14.17 0.68
N TYR A 130 6.55 -13.43 1.30
CA TYR A 130 5.18 -13.87 1.55
C TYR A 130 4.15 -13.24 0.60
N VAL A 131 4.57 -12.46 -0.39
CA VAL A 131 3.68 -11.87 -1.39
C VAL A 131 3.09 -12.97 -2.28
N LYS A 132 1.76 -13.05 -2.34
CA LYS A 132 0.99 -14.02 -3.13
C LYS A 132 -0.04 -13.37 -4.07
N SER A 133 -0.33 -12.10 -3.89
CA SER A 133 -1.29 -11.35 -4.71
C SER A 133 -0.73 -10.03 -5.22
N LEU A 134 -1.30 -9.52 -6.31
CA LEU A 134 -0.98 -8.18 -6.82
C LEU A 134 -1.19 -7.09 -5.77
N GLY A 135 -2.22 -7.21 -4.92
CA GLY A 135 -2.47 -6.26 -3.84
C GLY A 135 -1.34 -6.19 -2.82
N GLU A 136 -0.75 -7.34 -2.49
CA GLU A 136 0.43 -7.41 -1.60
C GLU A 136 1.69 -6.90 -2.29
N GLN A 137 1.86 -7.15 -3.59
CA GLN A 137 2.96 -6.60 -4.38
C GLN A 137 2.92 -5.06 -4.41
N ILE A 138 1.74 -4.48 -4.62
CA ILE A 138 1.50 -3.03 -4.53
C ILE A 138 1.84 -2.54 -3.11
N GLY A 139 1.44 -3.28 -2.08
CA GLY A 139 1.79 -2.98 -0.69
C GLY A 139 3.30 -2.91 -0.46
N VAL A 140 4.07 -3.81 -1.06
CA VAL A 140 5.55 -3.78 -1.02
C VAL A 140 6.10 -2.52 -1.69
N TRP A 141 5.57 -2.10 -2.84
CA TRP A 141 6.01 -0.86 -3.48
C TRP A 141 5.69 0.37 -2.64
N GLU A 142 4.51 0.42 -2.01
CA GLU A 142 4.12 1.48 -1.09
C GLU A 142 5.09 1.56 0.10
N MET A 143 5.38 0.42 0.73
CA MET A 143 6.35 0.36 1.84
C MET A 143 7.77 0.73 1.39
N THR A 144 8.16 0.34 0.18
CA THR A 144 9.45 0.73 -0.42
C THR A 144 9.53 2.24 -0.60
N ALA A 145 8.49 2.86 -1.17
CA ALA A 145 8.41 4.30 -1.34
C ALA A 145 8.46 5.04 0.00
N LEU A 146 7.69 4.60 0.99
CA LEU A 146 7.68 5.21 2.33
C LEU A 146 9.04 5.08 3.04
N LEU A 147 9.71 3.92 2.93
CA LEU A 147 11.04 3.71 3.51
C LEU A 147 12.05 4.71 2.91
N TYR A 148 12.13 4.77 1.59
CA TYR A 148 13.11 5.62 0.93
C TYR A 148 12.76 7.10 0.97
N GLY A 149 11.48 7.47 0.98
CA GLY A 149 11.04 8.84 1.25
C GLY A 149 11.49 9.34 2.61
N LYS A 150 11.49 8.47 3.64
CA LYS A 150 11.93 8.82 4.98
C LYS A 150 13.45 8.98 5.11
N TYR A 151 14.25 8.06 4.54
CA TYR A 151 15.71 8.05 4.73
C TYR A 151 16.54 8.70 3.59
N GLY A 152 16.00 8.79 2.36
CA GLY A 152 16.19 9.87 1.39
C GLY A 152 17.58 10.28 0.85
N LYS A 153 18.63 9.44 0.85
CA LYS A 153 19.94 9.86 0.28
C LYS A 153 20.74 8.85 -0.55
N SER A 154 20.32 7.58 -0.63
CA SER A 154 21.11 6.55 -1.32
C SER A 154 20.24 5.53 -2.07
N CYS A 155 18.98 5.88 -2.31
CA CYS A 155 17.98 4.97 -2.86
C CYS A 155 16.99 5.73 -3.78
N GLU A 156 17.45 6.81 -4.41
CA GLU A 156 16.63 7.64 -5.30
C GLU A 156 16.07 6.83 -6.46
N ILE A 157 16.84 5.87 -6.98
CA ILE A 157 16.44 5.00 -8.09
C ILE A 157 15.31 4.07 -7.67
N GLU A 158 15.49 3.34 -6.56
CA GLU A 158 14.48 2.42 -6.05
C GLU A 158 13.21 3.14 -5.58
N HIS A 159 13.37 4.35 -5.03
CA HIS A 159 12.25 5.21 -4.67
C HIS A 159 11.48 5.65 -5.92
N LEU A 160 12.17 6.23 -6.91
CA LEU A 160 11.58 6.64 -8.18
C LEU A 160 10.87 5.47 -8.87
N ARG A 161 11.53 4.32 -8.96
CA ARG A 161 10.96 3.09 -9.52
C ARG A 161 9.66 2.70 -8.81
N SER A 162 9.64 2.68 -7.48
CA SER A 162 8.45 2.32 -6.71
C SER A 162 7.29 3.28 -6.95
N LEU A 163 7.56 4.59 -7.00
CA LEU A 163 6.55 5.62 -7.28
C LEU A 163 5.97 5.51 -8.69
N ILE A 164 6.82 5.22 -9.68
CA ILE A 164 6.39 4.96 -11.07
C ILE A 164 5.47 3.74 -11.11
N LEU A 165 5.82 2.64 -10.44
CA LEU A 165 5.00 1.44 -10.42
C LEU A 165 3.63 1.68 -9.76
N LEU A 166 3.61 2.38 -8.63
CA LEU A 166 2.38 2.74 -7.92
C LEU A 166 1.42 3.56 -8.79
N THR A 167 1.94 4.62 -9.41
CA THR A 167 1.15 5.51 -10.28
C THR A 167 0.76 4.87 -11.61
N SER A 168 1.53 3.89 -12.09
CA SER A 168 1.21 3.13 -13.30
C SER A 168 0.08 2.13 -13.09
N ILE A 169 -0.01 1.50 -11.92
CA ILE A 169 -1.14 0.59 -11.60
C ILE A 169 -2.40 1.37 -11.24
N ASN A 170 -2.26 2.33 -10.31
CA ASN A 170 -3.36 3.10 -9.78
C ASN A 170 -3.04 4.58 -9.92
N ASP A 171 -3.74 5.25 -10.83
CA ASP A 171 -3.56 6.68 -11.08
C ASP A 171 -4.28 7.51 -10.00
N PHE A 172 -3.82 7.38 -8.74
CA PHE A 172 -4.37 8.08 -7.58
C PHE A 172 -3.57 9.31 -7.23
N SER A 173 -4.26 10.40 -6.89
CA SER A 173 -3.63 11.65 -6.47
C SER A 173 -2.66 11.46 -5.30
N SER A 174 -2.95 10.56 -4.37
CA SER A 174 -2.10 10.26 -3.22
C SER A 174 -0.72 9.72 -3.62
N TYR A 175 -0.63 8.87 -4.65
CA TYR A 175 0.65 8.32 -5.11
C TYR A 175 1.47 9.35 -5.87
N TRP A 176 0.83 10.20 -6.67
CA TRP A 176 1.52 11.31 -7.32
C TRP A 176 2.11 12.31 -6.33
N LEU A 177 1.45 12.56 -5.20
CA LEU A 177 1.98 13.42 -4.15
C LEU A 177 3.18 12.82 -3.42
N LEU A 178 3.39 11.51 -3.47
CA LEU A 178 4.58 10.89 -2.86
C LEU A 178 5.88 11.29 -3.59
N PHE A 179 5.81 11.75 -4.84
CA PHE A 179 6.98 12.28 -5.56
C PHE A 179 7.63 13.48 -4.88
N ASP A 180 6.91 14.23 -4.04
CA ASP A 180 7.49 15.32 -3.24
C ASP A 180 8.51 14.82 -2.21
N GLN A 181 8.44 13.54 -1.83
CA GLN A 181 9.39 12.91 -0.90
C GLN A 181 10.66 12.45 -1.60
N LEU A 182 10.66 12.37 -2.93
CA LEU A 182 11.82 11.97 -3.71
C LEU A 182 12.83 13.11 -3.70
N LYS A 183 14.01 12.87 -3.12
CA LYS A 183 15.12 13.83 -3.04
C LYS A 183 16.14 13.54 -4.15
N GLY A 184 16.92 14.55 -4.52
CA GLY A 184 18.04 14.38 -5.47
C GLY A 184 17.67 14.39 -6.96
N ILE A 185 16.42 14.72 -7.30
CA ILE A 185 15.98 14.81 -8.70
C ILE A 185 16.15 16.25 -9.20
N ASN A 186 16.94 16.43 -10.26
CA ASN A 186 17.27 17.74 -10.83
C ASN A 186 16.42 18.09 -12.07
N GLY A 187 15.12 17.80 -12.05
CA GLY A 187 14.21 18.15 -13.15
C GLY A 187 13.47 19.46 -12.87
N ASN A 188 13.63 20.48 -13.73
CA ASN A 188 12.96 21.78 -13.60
C ASN A 188 11.43 21.70 -13.55
N ASN A 189 10.88 20.62 -14.12
CA ASN A 189 9.45 20.37 -14.27
C ASN A 189 8.96 19.18 -13.43
N PHE A 190 9.84 18.48 -12.73
CA PHE A 190 9.50 17.21 -12.07
C PHE A 190 8.42 17.39 -11.01
N TYR A 191 8.70 18.17 -9.97
CA TYR A 191 7.78 18.38 -8.86
C TYR A 191 6.50 19.09 -9.29
N ILE A 192 6.62 20.17 -10.09
CA ILE A 192 5.44 20.88 -10.60
C ILE A 192 4.56 19.97 -11.45
N GLY A 193 5.13 19.14 -12.32
CA GLY A 193 4.38 18.22 -13.17
C GLY A 193 3.67 17.13 -12.36
N CYS A 194 4.36 16.50 -11.42
CA CYS A 194 3.77 15.49 -10.53
C CYS A 194 2.63 16.08 -9.69
N LYS A 195 2.83 17.27 -9.11
CA LYS A 195 1.79 17.97 -8.34
C LYS A 195 0.59 18.40 -9.21
N CYS A 196 0.81 18.85 -10.46
CA CYS A 196 -0.28 19.19 -11.38
C CYS A 196 -1.11 17.95 -11.78
N ARG A 197 -0.45 16.81 -12.02
CA ARG A 197 -1.16 15.53 -12.24
C ARG A 197 -1.97 15.12 -11.01
N ALA A 198 -1.37 15.20 -9.82
CA ALA A 198 -2.07 14.94 -8.57
C ALA A 198 -3.28 15.86 -8.38
N LEU A 199 -3.14 17.14 -8.71
CA LEU A 199 -4.20 18.14 -8.60
C LEU A 199 -5.40 17.79 -9.48
N GLN A 200 -5.17 17.41 -10.74
CA GLN A 200 -6.24 16.99 -11.66
C GLN A 200 -6.92 15.70 -11.21
N LEU A 201 -6.15 14.72 -10.71
CA LEU A 201 -6.73 13.49 -10.18
C LEU A 201 -7.56 13.76 -8.93
N LEU A 202 -7.11 14.66 -8.07
CA LEU A 202 -7.80 15.00 -6.83
C LEU A 202 -9.17 15.65 -7.08
N ILE A 203 -9.30 16.48 -8.12
CA ILE A 203 -10.61 17.05 -8.48
C ILE A 203 -11.53 15.99 -9.08
N ASN A 204 -11.03 15.12 -9.97
CA ASN A 204 -11.81 14.00 -10.52
C ASN A 204 -12.30 13.06 -9.40
N GLU A 205 -11.41 12.74 -8.47
CA GLU A 205 -11.73 11.95 -7.28
C GLU A 205 -12.78 12.63 -6.39
N ALA A 206 -12.73 13.96 -6.26
CA ALA A 206 -13.71 14.73 -5.50
C ALA A 206 -15.08 14.70 -6.18
N GLU A 207 -15.12 14.81 -7.51
CA GLU A 207 -16.34 14.72 -8.31
C GLU A 207 -17.01 13.34 -8.20
N ALA A 208 -16.22 12.27 -8.13
CA ALA A 208 -16.69 10.92 -7.90
C ALA A 208 -17.10 10.64 -6.42
N SER A 209 -16.70 11.49 -5.49
CA SER A 209 -16.98 11.35 -4.05
C SER A 209 -18.32 11.99 -3.67
N LYS A 210 -18.85 11.63 -2.49
CA LYS A 210 -20.08 12.18 -1.93
C LYS A 210 -19.89 12.66 -0.49
N GLY A 211 -20.72 13.61 -0.08
CA GLY A 211 -20.74 14.14 1.29
C GLY A 211 -19.40 14.72 1.73
N PHE A 212 -19.06 14.53 3.01
CA PHE A 212 -17.86 15.11 3.63
C PHE A 212 -16.55 14.73 2.93
N LEU A 213 -16.47 13.55 2.29
CA LEU A 213 -15.28 13.13 1.55
C LEU A 213 -15.01 14.04 0.34
N LYS A 214 -16.07 14.45 -0.36
CA LYS A 214 -15.97 15.41 -1.47
C LYS A 214 -15.44 16.75 -0.96
N ASP A 215 -15.98 17.25 0.16
CA ASP A 215 -15.55 18.53 0.74
C ASP A 215 -14.07 18.53 1.16
N ILE A 216 -13.60 17.43 1.77
CA ILE A 216 -12.19 17.25 2.14
C ILE A 216 -11.29 17.29 0.90
N LYS A 217 -11.66 16.58 -0.17
CA LYS A 217 -10.86 16.54 -1.40
C LYS A 217 -10.86 17.88 -2.12
N ILE A 218 -11.99 18.57 -2.22
CA ILE A 218 -12.09 19.92 -2.80
C ILE A 218 -11.21 20.91 -2.02
N LYS A 219 -11.26 20.87 -0.69
CA LYS A 219 -10.41 21.73 0.14
C LYS A 219 -8.92 21.45 -0.11
N LYS A 220 -8.54 20.18 -0.15
CA LYS A 220 -7.15 19.77 -0.45
C LYS A 220 -6.71 20.22 -1.84
N TYR A 221 -7.61 20.17 -2.84
CA TYR A 221 -7.36 20.67 -4.19
C TYR A 221 -7.02 22.16 -4.19
N TYR A 222 -7.86 23.00 -3.57
CA TYR A 222 -7.61 24.45 -3.57
C TYR A 222 -6.31 24.80 -2.83
N ASN A 223 -6.05 24.17 -1.68
CA ASN A 223 -4.80 24.38 -0.96
C ASN A 223 -3.57 24.06 -1.82
N LEU A 224 -3.56 22.89 -2.49
CA LEU A 224 -2.45 22.49 -3.34
C LEU A 224 -2.32 23.41 -4.58
N LYS A 225 -3.44 23.83 -5.16
CA LYS A 225 -3.46 24.76 -6.29
C LYS A 225 -2.85 26.11 -5.91
N ASP A 226 -3.24 26.66 -4.76
CA ASP A 226 -2.74 27.93 -4.28
C ASP A 226 -1.25 27.84 -3.94
N GLU A 227 -0.80 26.76 -3.30
CA GLU A 227 0.62 26.48 -3.07
C GLU A 227 1.42 26.46 -4.37
N LEU A 228 0.94 25.75 -5.39
CA LEU A 228 1.58 25.69 -6.71
C LEU A 228 1.65 27.04 -7.41
N ILE A 229 0.56 27.81 -7.39
CA ILE A 229 0.52 29.14 -8.02
C ILE A 229 1.49 30.09 -7.31
N ASN A 230 1.57 30.03 -5.98
CA ASN A 230 2.49 30.85 -5.20
C ASN A 230 3.97 30.45 -5.45
N GLU A 231 4.26 29.16 -5.63
CA GLU A 231 5.62 28.65 -5.83
C GLU A 231 6.12 28.85 -7.28
N TYR A 232 5.27 28.64 -8.28
CA TYR A 232 5.67 28.56 -9.70
C TYR A 232 5.05 29.65 -10.60
N GLY A 233 4.01 30.33 -10.14
CA GLY A 233 3.21 31.26 -10.94
C GLY A 233 2.13 30.56 -11.78
N GLU A 234 1.00 31.23 -11.94
CA GLU A 234 -0.20 30.71 -12.61
C GLU A 234 0.08 30.16 -14.01
N LYS A 235 0.80 30.91 -14.85
CA LYS A 235 1.13 30.49 -16.23
C LYS A 235 1.89 29.16 -16.28
N LYS A 236 2.86 28.96 -15.38
CA LYS A 236 3.67 27.74 -15.35
C LYS A 236 2.87 26.55 -14.85
N VAL A 237 1.96 26.78 -13.89
CA VAL A 237 1.02 25.77 -13.41
C VAL A 237 0.04 25.35 -14.52
N GLU A 238 -0.49 26.29 -15.28
CA GLU A 238 -1.36 26.00 -16.44
C GLU A 238 -0.64 25.20 -17.53
N GLU A 239 0.60 25.58 -17.87
CA GLU A 239 1.43 24.84 -18.83
C GLU A 239 1.67 23.41 -18.36
N ALA A 240 2.15 23.24 -17.13
CA ALA A 240 2.40 21.92 -16.55
C ALA A 240 1.12 21.06 -16.49
N THR A 241 -0.03 21.66 -16.18
CA THR A 241 -1.33 20.98 -16.16
C THR A 241 -1.70 20.49 -17.56
N LYS A 242 -1.53 21.31 -18.60
CA LYS A 242 -1.83 20.91 -19.99
C LYS A 242 -0.96 19.74 -20.45
N GLU A 243 0.34 19.78 -20.17
CA GLU A 243 1.28 18.72 -20.57
C GLU A 243 1.03 17.41 -19.81
N MET A 244 0.81 17.48 -18.50
CA MET A 244 0.67 16.30 -17.64
C MET A 244 -0.71 15.67 -17.66
N CYS A 245 -1.74 16.43 -18.04
CA CYS A 245 -3.14 15.97 -17.99
C CYS A 245 -3.79 15.92 -19.36
N LYS A 246 -3.03 15.99 -20.46
CA LYS A 246 -3.55 15.91 -21.84
C LYS A 246 -4.49 14.72 -22.07
N ASP A 247 -4.18 13.57 -21.48
CA ASP A 247 -4.96 12.32 -21.56
C ASP A 247 -6.25 12.34 -20.74
N ILE A 248 -6.35 13.21 -19.73
CA ILE A 248 -7.54 13.36 -18.89
C ILE A 248 -8.41 14.53 -19.40
N LEU A 249 -7.78 15.64 -19.79
CA LEU A 249 -8.46 16.87 -20.19
C LEU A 249 -9.06 16.77 -21.60
N ASN A 250 -8.44 16.01 -22.51
CA ASN A 250 -8.90 15.90 -23.90
C ASN A 250 -10.01 14.85 -24.11
N ILE A 251 -10.61 14.29 -23.05
CA ILE A 251 -11.67 13.25 -23.16
C ILE A 251 -12.94 13.77 -23.90
N HIS A 252 -13.04 15.06 -24.23
CA HIS A 252 -14.11 15.58 -25.10
C HIS A 252 -13.79 15.62 -26.60
N VAL A 253 -12.56 15.37 -27.04
CA VAL A 253 -12.21 15.43 -28.47
C VAL A 253 -11.21 14.33 -28.80
N GLU A 254 -11.70 13.35 -29.56
CA GLU A 254 -11.00 12.27 -30.27
C GLU A 254 -11.32 10.86 -29.76
N ASN A 255 -11.97 10.10 -30.65
CA ASN A 255 -12.06 8.64 -30.65
C ASN A 255 -10.64 8.07 -30.79
N ILE A 256 -9.84 8.17 -29.72
CA ILE A 256 -8.52 7.55 -29.67
C ILE A 256 -8.76 6.04 -29.59
N GLU A 257 -8.40 5.38 -30.68
CA GLU A 257 -8.31 3.93 -30.82
C GLU A 257 -7.71 3.31 -29.55
N GLU A 258 -8.51 2.48 -28.90
CA GLU A 258 -8.18 1.45 -27.91
C GLU A 258 -6.80 1.57 -27.23
N MET A 259 -6.53 2.67 -26.52
CA MET A 259 -5.57 2.59 -25.44
C MET A 259 -6.30 1.89 -24.29
N PRO A 260 -5.85 0.69 -23.85
CA PRO A 260 -6.58 -0.05 -22.84
C PRO A 260 -6.74 0.85 -21.61
N PRO A 261 -7.92 0.84 -20.97
CA PRO A 261 -8.16 1.68 -19.81
C PRO A 261 -7.04 1.43 -18.79
N PRO A 262 -6.58 2.46 -18.05
CA PRO A 262 -5.54 2.28 -17.02
C PRO A 262 -5.91 1.19 -16.00
N HIS A 263 -7.19 0.83 -15.91
CA HIS A 263 -7.73 -0.24 -15.09
C HIS A 263 -7.71 -1.66 -15.70
N ALA A 264 -6.96 -1.90 -16.79
CA ALA A 264 -6.70 -3.25 -17.29
C ALA A 264 -6.05 -4.18 -16.23
N CYS A 265 -5.59 -3.62 -15.09
CA CYS A 265 -5.11 -4.38 -13.94
C CYS A 265 -6.16 -5.21 -13.19
N LYS A 266 -7.47 -5.12 -13.51
CA LYS A 266 -8.44 -6.10 -13.01
C LYS A 266 -8.30 -7.48 -13.67
N MET A 267 -7.65 -7.57 -14.84
CA MET A 267 -7.76 -8.78 -15.67
C MET A 267 -6.89 -9.94 -15.22
N ASP A 268 -5.84 -9.73 -14.43
CA ASP A 268 -5.15 -10.82 -13.74
C ASP A 268 -4.65 -10.30 -12.39
N GLY A 269 -5.26 -10.76 -11.29
CA GLY A 269 -4.77 -10.51 -9.91
C GLY A 269 -3.37 -11.10 -9.64
N CYS A 270 -2.70 -11.58 -10.69
CA CYS A 270 -1.37 -12.16 -10.70
C CYS A 270 -0.28 -11.13 -10.45
N LEU A 271 0.80 -11.61 -9.84
CA LEU A 271 2.02 -10.85 -9.61
C LEU A 271 2.62 -10.40 -10.94
N LYS A 272 3.10 -9.16 -10.97
CA LYS A 272 3.85 -8.63 -12.11
C LYS A 272 5.28 -9.16 -12.07
N SER A 273 5.71 -9.74 -13.20
CA SER A 273 7.10 -10.14 -13.43
C SER A 273 8.01 -8.92 -13.66
N GLU A 274 9.32 -9.09 -13.50
CA GLU A 274 10.30 -8.02 -13.76
C GLU A 274 10.17 -7.43 -15.18
N GLU A 275 9.90 -8.26 -16.19
CA GLU A 275 9.67 -7.80 -17.57
C GLU A 275 8.45 -6.87 -17.68
N GLN A 276 7.35 -7.23 -17.00
CA GLN A 276 6.14 -6.41 -16.93
C GLN A 276 6.41 -5.11 -16.16
N LEU A 277 7.20 -5.15 -15.09
CA LEU A 277 7.60 -3.95 -14.35
C LEU A 277 8.43 -3.00 -15.23
N SER A 278 9.41 -3.52 -15.97
CA SER A 278 10.19 -2.72 -16.92
C SER A 278 9.32 -2.10 -18.01
N LEU A 279 8.35 -2.86 -18.55
CA LEU A 279 7.40 -2.33 -19.53
C LEU A 279 6.54 -1.20 -18.93
N MET A 280 6.05 -1.37 -17.70
CA MET A 280 5.29 -0.32 -17.00
C MET A 280 6.11 0.95 -16.82
N ILE A 281 7.38 0.82 -16.42
CA ILE A 281 8.30 1.96 -16.24
C ILE A 281 8.54 2.69 -17.57
N ASN A 282 8.82 1.94 -18.64
CA ASN A 282 9.06 2.51 -19.97
C ASN A 282 7.81 3.25 -20.49
N ASN A 283 6.62 2.66 -20.30
CA ASN A 283 5.36 3.29 -20.67
C ASN A 283 5.11 4.58 -19.89
N PHE A 284 5.42 4.60 -18.58
CA PHE A 284 5.30 5.80 -17.77
C PHE A 284 6.22 6.91 -18.26
N ILE A 285 7.50 6.61 -18.50
CA ILE A 285 8.49 7.58 -18.99
C ILE A 285 8.07 8.15 -20.34
N SER A 286 7.60 7.29 -21.25
CA SER A 286 7.12 7.70 -22.58
C SER A 286 5.85 8.55 -22.50
N ARG A 287 4.94 8.26 -21.56
CA ARG A 287 3.67 8.99 -21.39
C ARG A 287 3.88 10.38 -20.79
N TYR A 288 4.84 10.53 -19.87
CA TYR A 288 5.08 11.77 -19.13
C TYR A 288 6.49 12.34 -19.38
N PRO A 289 6.87 12.64 -20.63
CA PRO A 289 8.22 13.15 -20.93
C PRO A 289 8.48 14.52 -20.27
N TYR A 290 7.42 15.30 -20.03
CA TYR A 290 7.50 16.64 -19.45
C TYR A 290 8.23 16.68 -18.10
N ILE A 291 7.99 15.72 -17.19
CA ILE A 291 8.66 15.67 -15.87
C ILE A 291 10.12 15.21 -15.96
N PHE A 292 10.49 14.56 -17.06
CA PHE A 292 11.85 14.07 -17.32
C PHE A 292 12.67 15.04 -18.20
N ASN A 293 12.13 16.20 -18.57
CA ASN A 293 12.87 17.23 -19.29
C ASN A 293 14.05 17.76 -18.44
N GLY A 294 15.26 17.63 -18.98
CA GLY A 294 16.50 18.00 -18.28
C GLY A 294 16.92 17.00 -17.20
N PHE A 295 16.21 15.87 -17.07
CA PHE A 295 16.55 14.82 -16.14
C PHE A 295 17.42 13.76 -16.82
N ILE A 296 18.56 13.42 -16.23
CA ILE A 296 19.31 12.22 -16.62
C ILE A 296 18.63 11.05 -15.92
N LEU A 297 17.82 10.30 -16.67
CA LEU A 297 17.20 9.09 -16.14
C LEU A 297 18.29 8.12 -15.66
N PRO A 298 18.28 7.70 -14.38
CA PRO A 298 19.07 6.57 -13.97
C PRO A 298 18.59 5.30 -14.71
N ASN A 299 19.40 4.26 -14.75
CA ASN A 299 18.97 2.97 -15.28
C ASN A 299 17.89 2.40 -14.32
N LEU A 300 16.61 2.55 -14.68
CA LEU A 300 15.44 2.16 -13.88
C LEU A 300 15.00 0.72 -14.14
#